data_AF-A0A916IC15-F1
#
_entry.id   AF-A0A916IC15-F1
#
_cell.length_a   1.000
_cell.length_b   1.000
_cell.length_c   1.000
_cell.angle_alpha   90.00
_cell.angle_beta   90.00
_cell.angle_gamma   90.00
#
_symmetry.space_group_name_H-M   'P 1'
#
loop_
_entity.id
_entity.type
_entity.pdbx_description
1 polymer ?
#
loop_
_entity_poly.entity_id
_entity_poly.type
_entity_poly.pdbx_seq_one_letter_code
_entity_poly.pdbx_strand_id
1 'polypeptide(L)'
;MNTARKPTEARQRIAAPALSVNIDIDPLVEVVRRHVKLSPQATRLIKVDLARLFQNPAISGSTRKAAAKSESTTDPILSTQEAADLVGVSRPYIVARIEAGDIALHQQVGNQRRVLKSAVLSWHRREQARRRKALSQLGTDLDSEIFAD
;
A
#
# COMPACT_ATOMS: atom_id res chain seq x y z
N MET A 1 23.34 -58.82 -23.83
CA MET A 1 22.53 -58.57 -22.61
C MET A 1 23.46 -58.13 -21.49
N ASN A 2 23.47 -56.84 -21.13
CA ASN A 2 23.67 -56.31 -19.76
C ASN A 2 23.79 -54.78 -19.77
N THR A 3 22.62 -54.16 -19.61
CA THR A 3 22.27 -52.96 -18.84
C THR A 3 23.35 -51.96 -18.39
N ALA A 4 23.28 -50.79 -19.01
CA ALA A 4 23.25 -49.44 -18.45
C ALA A 4 23.71 -49.20 -16.99
N ARG A 5 24.76 -48.39 -16.84
CA ARG A 5 24.95 -47.49 -15.69
C ARG A 5 25.19 -46.06 -16.20
N LYS A 6 24.18 -45.20 -16.08
CA LYS A 6 24.33 -43.74 -16.17
C LYS A 6 24.94 -43.25 -14.86
N PRO A 7 25.99 -42.41 -14.86
CA PRO A 7 26.41 -41.73 -13.65
C PRO A 7 25.42 -40.60 -13.33
N THR A 8 24.93 -40.62 -12.10
CA THR A 8 24.05 -39.62 -11.49
C THR A 8 24.83 -38.31 -11.34
N GLU A 9 24.55 -37.30 -12.16
CA GLU A 9 25.07 -35.94 -11.95
C GLU A 9 24.54 -35.40 -10.62
N ALA A 10 25.46 -35.22 -9.67
CA ALA A 10 25.20 -34.52 -8.42
C ALA A 10 24.81 -33.08 -8.75
N ARG A 11 23.52 -32.78 -8.56
CA ARG A 11 22.94 -31.45 -8.76
C ARG A 11 23.57 -30.48 -7.77
N GLN A 12 24.64 -29.81 -8.17
CA GLN A 12 25.23 -28.71 -7.43
C GLN A 12 24.15 -27.64 -7.26
N ARG A 13 23.63 -27.52 -6.04
CA ARG A 13 22.76 -26.41 -5.65
C ARG A 13 23.64 -25.16 -5.63
N ILE A 14 23.63 -24.41 -6.71
CA ILE A 14 24.22 -23.06 -6.76
C ILE A 14 23.49 -22.25 -5.68
N ALA A 15 24.16 -21.95 -4.58
CA ALA A 15 23.65 -21.03 -3.57
C ALA A 15 23.33 -19.70 -4.27
N ALA A 16 22.10 -19.21 -4.10
CA ALA A 16 21.67 -17.96 -4.72
C ALA A 16 22.65 -16.83 -4.36
N PRO A 17 23.03 -15.95 -5.31
CA PRO A 17 23.91 -14.84 -5.00
C PRO A 17 23.22 -13.91 -3.99
N ALA A 18 23.82 -13.76 -2.81
CA ALA A 18 23.37 -12.81 -1.81
C ALA A 18 23.67 -11.40 -2.31
N LEU A 19 22.67 -10.71 -2.86
CA LEU A 19 22.75 -9.29 -3.18
C LEU A 19 22.78 -8.51 -1.85
N SER A 20 23.93 -7.95 -1.48
CA SER A 20 24.04 -7.00 -0.38
C SER A 20 23.76 -5.59 -0.90
N VAL A 21 22.87 -4.87 -0.21
CA VAL A 21 22.59 -3.46 -0.48
C VAL A 21 23.06 -2.67 0.73
N ASN A 22 23.98 -1.73 0.52
CA ASN A 22 24.44 -0.82 1.57
C ASN A 22 23.58 0.45 1.54
N ILE A 23 22.89 0.77 2.63
CA ILE A 23 21.98 1.92 2.72
C ILE A 23 22.53 2.88 3.78
N ASP A 24 22.73 4.14 3.40
CA ASP A 24 23.04 5.21 4.34
C ASP A 24 21.76 5.66 5.07
N ILE A 25 21.80 5.63 6.41
CA ILE A 25 20.66 5.98 7.28
C ILE A 25 20.71 7.44 7.77
N ASP A 26 21.81 8.16 7.54
CA ASP A 26 21.94 9.56 7.96
C ASP A 26 20.89 10.50 7.35
N PRO A 27 20.50 10.35 6.07
CA PRO A 27 19.42 11.16 5.49
C PRO A 27 18.07 10.97 6.19
N LEU A 28 17.79 9.76 6.71
CA LEU A 28 16.53 9.48 7.42
C LEU A 28 16.48 10.19 8.76
N VAL A 29 17.59 10.21 9.48
CA VAL A 29 17.71 10.92 10.75
C VAL A 29 17.51 12.43 10.56
N GLU A 30 18.01 12.99 9.47
CA GLU A 30 17.85 14.40 9.14
C GLU A 30 16.39 14.77 8.87
N VAL A 31 15.62 13.90 8.20
CA VAL A 31 14.17 14.10 8.01
C VAL A 31 13.44 14.16 9.35
N VAL A 32 13.80 13.31 10.31
CA VAL A 32 13.20 13.33 11.65
C VAL A 32 13.57 14.61 12.39
N ARG A 33 14.82 15.07 12.30
CA ARG A 33 15.28 16.34 12.92
C ARG A 33 14.50 17.57 12.43
N ARG A 34 14.08 17.60 11.16
CA ARG A 34 13.29 18.72 10.61
C ARG A 34 11.94 18.91 11.30
N HIS A 35 11.39 17.84 11.87
CA HIS A 35 10.04 17.84 12.44
C HIS A 35 10.03 17.69 13.97
N VAL A 36 11.14 17.28 14.58
CA VAL A 36 11.25 17.04 16.03
C VAL A 36 12.60 17.50 16.58
N LYS A 37 12.59 18.19 17.73
CA LYS A 37 13.82 18.53 18.46
C LYS A 37 14.47 17.25 19.01
N LEU A 38 15.54 16.80 18.36
CA LEU A 38 16.29 15.62 18.78
C LEU A 38 17.53 16.01 19.59
N SER A 39 17.65 15.44 20.80
CA SER A 39 18.89 15.49 21.57
C SER A 39 19.99 14.65 20.89
N PRO A 40 21.27 14.90 21.19
CA PRO A 40 22.37 14.06 20.69
C PRO A 40 22.20 12.59 21.05
N GLN A 41 21.66 12.30 22.24
CA GLN A 41 21.38 10.94 22.69
C GLN A 41 20.23 10.30 21.89
N ALA A 42 19.12 11.02 21.69
CA ALA A 42 17.98 10.53 20.90
C ALA A 42 18.37 10.23 19.45
N THR A 43 19.24 11.07 18.87
CA THR A 43 19.78 10.87 17.52
C THR A 43 20.54 9.54 17.42
N ARG A 44 21.39 9.24 18.42
CA ARG A 44 22.17 8.01 18.45
C ARG A 44 21.28 6.77 18.57
N LEU A 45 20.24 6.84 19.40
CA LEU A 45 19.27 5.74 19.55
C LEU A 45 18.53 5.47 18.23
N ILE A 46 18.03 6.53 17.58
CA ILE A 46 17.35 6.41 16.28
C ILE A 46 18.29 5.80 15.22
N LYS A 47 19.57 6.21 15.17
CA LYS A 47 20.54 5.60 14.26
C LYS A 47 20.70 4.09 14.49
N VAL A 48 20.79 3.67 15.76
CA VAL A 48 20.92 2.24 16.11
C VAL A 48 19.66 1.46 15.71
N ASP A 49 18.48 2.01 15.98
CA ASP A 49 17.22 1.35 15.65
C ASP A 49 17.01 1.25 14.14
N LEU A 50 17.32 2.30 13.39
CA LEU A 50 17.32 2.26 11.92
C LEU A 50 18.31 1.23 11.39
N ALA A 51 19.55 1.22 11.90
CA ALA A 51 20.54 0.23 11.50
C ALA A 51 20.06 -1.22 11.76
N ARG A 52 19.34 -1.48 12.86
CA ARG A 52 18.74 -2.80 13.14
C ARG A 52 17.57 -3.11 12.20
N LEU A 53 16.71 -2.14 11.91
CA LEU A 53 15.59 -2.31 10.99
C LEU A 53 16.06 -2.72 9.59
N PHE A 54 17.19 -2.19 9.14
CA PHE A 54 17.77 -2.48 7.82
C PHE A 54 18.73 -3.67 7.78
N GLN A 55 18.97 -4.39 8.89
CA GLN A 55 19.73 -5.65 8.87
C GLN A 55 18.97 -6.78 8.14
N ASN A 56 17.64 -6.67 8.05
CA ASN A 56 16.80 -7.61 7.32
C ASN A 56 15.72 -6.83 6.53
N PRO A 57 16.12 -6.10 5.47
CA PRO A 57 15.21 -5.20 4.79
C PRO A 57 14.17 -6.00 4.01
N ALA A 58 12.89 -5.81 4.32
CA ALA A 58 11.82 -6.18 3.41
C ALA A 58 11.87 -5.22 2.21
N ILE A 59 12.59 -5.61 1.16
CA ILE A 59 12.69 -4.82 -0.06
C ILE A 59 11.34 -4.87 -0.78
N SER A 60 10.52 -3.83 -0.60
CA SER A 60 9.46 -3.47 -1.55
C SER A 60 9.92 -2.23 -2.31
N GLY A 61 10.67 -2.45 -3.40
CA GLY A 61 11.24 -1.39 -4.21
C GLY A 61 10.56 -1.32 -5.58
N SER A 62 9.76 -0.27 -5.79
CA SER A 62 9.49 0.28 -7.13
C SER A 62 10.68 1.16 -7.51
N THR A 63 11.44 0.77 -8.52
CA THR A 63 12.49 1.61 -9.12
C THR A 63 12.29 1.76 -10.62
N ARG A 64 12.03 2.98 -11.08
CA ARG A 64 12.28 3.35 -12.49
C ARG A 64 13.75 3.74 -12.65
N LYS A 65 14.56 2.88 -13.28
CA LYS A 65 15.19 3.12 -14.60
C LYS A 65 16.23 2.02 -14.96
N ALA A 66 15.79 1.17 -15.89
CA ALA A 66 16.52 0.42 -16.91
C ALA A 66 17.45 -0.74 -16.52
N ALA A 67 16.86 -1.93 -16.34
CA ALA A 67 16.99 -3.05 -17.29
C ALA A 67 15.94 -4.14 -17.00
N ALA A 68 14.84 -4.09 -17.74
CA ALA A 68 13.96 -5.19 -18.15
C ALA A 68 13.78 -6.41 -17.21
N LYS A 69 12.95 -6.26 -16.17
CA LYS A 69 11.92 -7.26 -15.86
C LYS A 69 10.69 -6.54 -15.32
N SER A 70 9.73 -6.32 -16.22
CA SER A 70 8.39 -5.75 -16.03
C SER A 70 7.81 -5.95 -14.62
N GLU A 71 8.02 -5.00 -13.71
CA GLU A 71 7.16 -4.83 -12.53
C GLU A 71 5.82 -4.32 -13.05
N SER A 72 4.85 -5.23 -13.09
CA SER A 72 3.56 -5.02 -13.69
C SER A 72 2.87 -3.80 -13.08
N THR A 73 2.66 -2.76 -13.89
CA THR A 73 1.83 -1.58 -13.68
C THR A 73 0.34 -1.95 -13.61
N THR A 74 0.00 -3.02 -12.90
CA THR A 74 -1.35 -3.57 -12.87
C THR A 74 -2.06 -3.02 -11.64
N ASP A 75 -3.05 -2.17 -11.88
CA ASP A 75 -4.01 -1.76 -10.85
C ASP A 75 -4.71 -3.00 -10.30
N PRO A 76 -4.54 -3.34 -9.01
CA PRO A 76 -5.07 -4.59 -8.46
C PRO A 76 -6.59 -4.68 -8.62
N ILE A 77 -7.05 -5.81 -9.15
CA ILE A 77 -8.47 -6.13 -9.25
C ILE A 77 -8.93 -6.71 -7.91
N LEU A 78 -9.92 -6.07 -7.30
CA LEU A 78 -10.49 -6.44 -6.02
C LEU A 78 -11.88 -7.03 -6.21
N SER A 79 -12.21 -8.02 -5.40
CA SER A 79 -13.60 -8.39 -5.13
C SER A 79 -14.32 -7.30 -4.34
N THR A 80 -15.65 -7.34 -4.32
CA THR A 80 -16.44 -6.40 -3.51
C THR A 80 -16.20 -6.52 -2.02
N GLN A 81 -15.75 -7.69 -1.53
CA GLN A 81 -15.36 -7.86 -0.14
C GLN A 81 -14.03 -7.17 0.15
N GLU A 82 -12.99 -7.45 -0.64
CA GLU A 82 -11.67 -6.81 -0.48
C GLU A 82 -11.76 -5.28 -0.64
N ALA A 83 -12.62 -4.80 -1.54
CA ALA A 83 -12.89 -3.38 -1.70
C ALA A 83 -13.57 -2.76 -0.46
N ALA A 84 -14.47 -3.50 0.19
CA ALA A 84 -15.17 -3.07 1.39
C ALA A 84 -14.22 -3.01 2.59
N ASP A 85 -13.40 -4.05 2.75
CA ASP A 85 -12.38 -4.14 3.79
C ASP A 85 -11.33 -3.02 3.63
N LEU A 86 -10.94 -2.71 2.39
CA LEU A 86 -9.98 -1.64 2.07
C LEU A 86 -10.41 -0.26 2.57
N VAL A 87 -11.72 0.04 2.54
CA VAL A 87 -12.25 1.38 2.90
C VAL A 87 -13.04 1.38 4.20
N GLY A 88 -13.07 0.24 4.91
CA GLY A 88 -13.74 0.10 6.21
C GLY A 88 -15.26 0.27 6.15
N VAL A 89 -15.92 -0.28 5.13
CA VAL A 89 -17.39 -0.24 4.99
C VAL A 89 -17.96 -1.63 4.76
N SER A 90 -19.29 -1.76 4.79
CA SER A 90 -19.93 -3.05 4.51
C SER A 90 -19.90 -3.40 3.02
N ARG A 91 -19.80 -4.69 2.70
CA ARG A 91 -19.89 -5.17 1.31
C ARG A 91 -21.18 -4.73 0.59
N PRO A 92 -22.38 -4.80 1.21
CA PRO A 92 -23.61 -4.30 0.58
C PRO A 92 -23.50 -2.82 0.17
N TYR A 93 -22.81 -2.00 0.96
CA TYR A 93 -22.59 -0.60 0.62
C TYR A 93 -21.73 -0.44 -0.64
N ILE A 94 -20.62 -1.18 -0.76
CA ILE A 94 -19.81 -1.19 -1.98
C ILE A 94 -20.62 -1.64 -3.20
N VAL A 95 -21.44 -2.68 -3.06
CA VAL A 95 -22.29 -3.17 -4.16
C VAL A 95 -23.26 -2.09 -4.61
N ALA A 96 -23.96 -1.43 -3.69
CA ALA A 96 -24.87 -0.33 -4.01
C ALA A 96 -24.15 0.82 -4.74
N ARG A 97 -22.90 1.12 -4.38
CA ARG A 97 -22.10 2.17 -5.02
C ARG A 97 -21.62 1.79 -6.41
N ILE A 98 -21.37 0.51 -6.66
CA ILE A 98 -21.07 0.02 -8.00
C ILE A 98 -22.33 0.08 -8.88
N GLU A 99 -23.48 -0.33 -8.35
CA GLU A 99 -24.77 -0.30 -9.07
C GLU A 99 -25.25 1.13 -9.37
N ALA A 100 -24.98 2.06 -8.46
CA ALA A 100 -25.23 3.49 -8.67
C ALA A 100 -24.25 4.15 -9.65
N GLY A 101 -23.20 3.45 -10.11
CA GLY A 101 -22.17 3.99 -10.99
C GLY A 101 -21.14 4.91 -10.29
N ASP A 102 -21.21 5.04 -8.96
CA ASP A 102 -20.27 5.84 -8.17
C ASP A 102 -18.84 5.25 -8.20
N ILE A 103 -18.76 3.91 -8.27
CA ILE A 103 -17.53 3.12 -8.44
C ILE A 103 -17.60 2.37 -9.77
N ALA A 104 -16.62 2.59 -10.64
CA ALA A 104 -16.58 1.91 -11.94
C ALA A 104 -16.41 0.39 -11.77
N LEU A 105 -17.37 -0.38 -12.31
CA LEU A 105 -17.24 -1.82 -12.45
C LEU A 105 -16.17 -2.13 -13.50
N HIS A 106 -15.21 -2.99 -13.16
CA HIS A 106 -14.15 -3.37 -14.09
C HIS A 106 -14.49 -4.65 -14.85
N GLN A 107 -14.88 -5.70 -14.11
CA GLN A 107 -15.25 -6.98 -14.69
C GLN A 107 -16.33 -7.64 -13.84
N GLN A 108 -17.11 -8.50 -14.46
CA GLN A 108 -18.00 -9.42 -13.77
C GLN A 108 -17.61 -10.85 -14.13
N VAL A 109 -17.27 -11.66 -13.12
CA VAL A 109 -16.94 -13.08 -13.29
C VAL A 109 -18.08 -13.88 -12.66
N GLY A 110 -18.98 -14.37 -13.51
CA GLY A 110 -20.24 -14.98 -13.07
C GLY A 110 -21.10 -13.97 -12.30
N ASN A 111 -21.37 -14.25 -11.02
CA ASN A 111 -22.13 -13.35 -10.15
C ASN A 111 -21.24 -12.44 -9.28
N GLN A 112 -19.91 -12.55 -9.40
CA GLN A 112 -18.96 -11.74 -8.64
C GLN A 112 -18.57 -10.48 -9.42
N ARG A 113 -18.74 -9.32 -8.78
CA ARG A 113 -18.27 -8.02 -9.30
C ARG A 113 -16.80 -7.83 -8.93
N ARG A 114 -16.01 -7.33 -9.88
CA ARG A 114 -14.60 -7.00 -9.74
C ARG A 114 -14.40 -5.53 -10.04
N VAL A 115 -13.65 -4.85 -9.16
CA VAL A 115 -13.38 -3.41 -9.24
C VAL A 115 -11.89 -3.17 -9.15
N LEU A 116 -11.43 -2.11 -9.80
CA LEU A 116 -10.05 -1.68 -9.68
C LEU A 116 -9.83 -0.99 -8.33
N LYS A 117 -8.69 -1.27 -7.68
CA LYS A 117 -8.30 -0.63 -6.43
C LYS A 117 -8.29 0.90 -6.57
N SER A 118 -7.81 1.43 -7.70
CA SER A 118 -7.80 2.88 -7.94
C SER A 118 -9.22 3.48 -7.99
N ALA A 119 -10.18 2.78 -8.58
CA ALA A 119 -11.57 3.22 -8.69
C ALA A 119 -12.22 3.33 -7.31
N VAL A 120 -11.99 2.33 -6.44
CA VAL A 120 -12.48 2.31 -5.06
C VAL A 120 -11.87 3.46 -4.25
N LEU A 121 -10.55 3.65 -4.31
CA LEU A 121 -9.87 4.72 -3.57
C LEU A 121 -10.27 6.12 -4.03
N SER A 122 -10.43 6.32 -5.33
CA SER A 122 -10.84 7.62 -5.88
C SER A 122 -12.27 7.97 -5.50
N TRP A 123 -13.20 6.99 -5.52
CA TRP A 123 -14.53 7.17 -4.96
C TRP A 123 -14.49 7.49 -3.46
N HIS A 124 -13.75 6.71 -2.66
CA HIS A 124 -13.70 6.88 -1.21
C HIS A 124 -13.20 8.28 -0.83
N ARG A 125 -12.18 8.81 -1.53
CA ARG A 125 -11.71 10.19 -1.30
C ARG A 125 -12.79 11.24 -1.57
N ARG A 126 -13.56 11.10 -2.65
CA ARG A 126 -14.68 12.01 -2.96
C ARG A 126 -15.75 11.94 -1.88
N GLU A 127 -16.07 10.73 -1.42
CA GLU A 127 -17.07 10.49 -0.38
C GLU A 127 -16.67 11.11 0.96
N GLN A 128 -15.43 10.92 1.40
CA GLN A 128 -14.92 11.53 2.63
C GLN A 128 -14.89 13.06 2.55
N ALA A 129 -14.60 13.62 1.38
CA ALA A 129 -14.68 15.07 1.18
C ALA A 129 -16.11 15.60 1.29
N ARG A 130 -17.09 14.91 0.69
CA ARG A 130 -18.52 15.25 0.82
C ARG A 130 -18.98 15.20 2.28
N ARG A 131 -18.63 14.14 3.01
CA ARG A 131 -18.98 13.98 4.43
C ARG A 131 -18.40 15.08 5.31
N ARG A 132 -17.11 15.42 5.14
CA ARG A 132 -16.50 16.54 5.86
C ARG A 132 -17.17 17.87 5.55
N LYS A 133 -17.52 18.12 4.29
CA LYS A 133 -18.25 19.34 3.91
C LYS A 133 -19.62 19.42 4.58
N ALA A 134 -20.38 18.32 4.57
CA ALA A 134 -21.68 18.26 5.22
C ALA A 134 -21.58 18.49 6.74
N LEU A 135 -20.61 17.85 7.42
CA LEU A 135 -20.37 18.07 8.85
C LEU A 135 -19.97 19.51 9.15
N SER A 136 -19.11 20.12 8.33
CA SER A 136 -18.74 21.52 8.48
C SER A 136 -19.93 22.45 8.31
N GLN A 137 -20.82 22.19 7.34
CA GLN A 137 -22.01 22.99 7.13
C GLN A 137 -22.96 22.92 8.33
N LEU A 138 -23.21 21.70 8.84
CA LEU A 138 -24.04 21.50 10.02
C LEU A 138 -23.49 22.24 11.26
N GLY A 139 -22.17 22.27 11.45
CA GLY A 139 -21.54 23.04 12.52
C GLY A 139 -21.77 24.54 12.36
N THR A 140 -21.54 25.09 11.16
CA THR A 140 -21.78 26.51 10.87
C THR A 140 -23.24 26.90 11.07
N ASP A 141 -24.17 26.07 10.60
CA ASP A 141 -25.61 26.34 10.72
C ASP A 141 -26.01 26.38 12.21
N LEU A 142 -25.52 25.42 13.02
CA LEU A 142 -25.75 25.40 14.48
C LEU A 142 -25.13 26.61 15.20
N ASP A 143 -23.90 26.99 14.87
CA ASP A 143 -23.27 28.18 15.44
C ASP A 143 -24.08 29.44 15.12
N SER A 144 -24.64 29.53 13.91
CA SER A 144 -25.48 30.66 13.53
C SER A 144 -26.82 30.70 14.26
N GLU A 145 -27.40 29.56 14.65
CA GLU A 145 -28.64 29.50 15.44
C GLU A 145 -28.40 29.78 16.93
N ILE A 146 -27.28 29.31 17.50
CA ILE A 146 -26.98 29.44 18.94
C ILE A 146 -26.48 30.84 19.31
N PHE A 147 -25.73 31.50 18.42
CA PHE A 147 -25.11 32.80 18.70
C PHE A 147 -25.79 33.98 17.99
N ALA A 148 -26.95 33.75 17.36
CA ALA A 148 -27.82 34.82 16.88
C ALA A 148 -28.79 35.29 17.98
N ASP A 149 -28.23 35.93 19.02
CA ASP A 149 -28.95 36.79 19.98
C ASP A 149 -28.10 38.05 20.24
#